data_AF-A0A2A2ZEP2-F1
#
_entry.id   AF-A0A2A2ZEP2-F1
#
_cell.length_a   1.000
_cell.length_b   1.000
_cell.length_c   1.000
_cell.angle_alpha   90.00
_cell.angle_beta   90.00
_cell.angle_gamma   90.00
#
_symmetry.space_group_name_H-M   'P 1'
#
loop_
_entity.id
_entity.type
_entity.pdbx_description
1 polymer ?
#
loop_
_entity_poly.entity_id
_entity_poly.type
_entity_poly.pdbx_seq_one_letter_code
_entity_poly.pdbx_strand_id
1 'polypeptide(L)'
;MLAAFGFESLGMVVGDMYFIDPDPLEGQETPERGVRLELRLVDRDEPQGSIYAGVPITFGRPVWRVDLFGSTESPPGTLDRAHHHPRFNGWEPSRRHFVPELSADPLSWLAGQLADPAAVLARAGVDPDEVSRADQSGLAAAAPEIVAAVKRLLDGVRDGTLAPAPEKPVAAARTGWL
;
A
#
# COMPACT_ATOMS: atom_id res chain seq x y z
N MET A 1 7.50 3.09 9.59
CA MET A 1 7.92 1.68 9.40
C MET A 1 7.61 1.24 7.97
N LEU A 2 8.46 0.42 7.36
CA LEU A 2 8.25 -0.17 6.02
C LEU A 2 8.36 -1.68 6.12
N ALA A 3 7.42 -2.40 5.54
CA ALA A 3 7.51 -3.83 5.26
C ALA A 3 7.42 -4.05 3.74
N ALA A 4 8.17 -5.01 3.23
CA ALA A 4 8.14 -5.37 1.81
C ALA A 4 8.13 -6.89 1.65
N PHE A 5 7.33 -7.36 0.70
CA PHE A 5 7.24 -8.75 0.30
C PHE A 5 7.58 -8.80 -1.18
N GLY A 6 8.73 -9.40 -1.52
CA GLY A 6 9.21 -9.50 -2.90
C GLY A 6 9.07 -10.92 -3.44
N PHE A 7 8.64 -11.00 -4.69
CA PHE A 7 8.65 -12.21 -5.51
C PHE A 7 9.65 -12.00 -6.67
N GLU A 8 9.47 -12.66 -7.81
CA GLU A 8 10.40 -12.56 -8.93
C GLU A 8 10.27 -11.22 -9.67
N SER A 9 9.09 -10.89 -10.22
CA SER A 9 8.81 -9.61 -10.88
C SER A 9 7.70 -8.79 -10.23
N LEU A 10 7.19 -9.25 -9.08
CA LEU A 10 6.10 -8.62 -8.35
C LEU A 10 6.48 -8.40 -6.89
N GLY A 11 5.93 -7.38 -6.25
CA GLY A 11 6.13 -7.15 -4.84
C GLY A 11 5.10 -6.23 -4.20
N MET A 12 4.89 -6.40 -2.90
CA MET A 12 4.02 -5.57 -2.08
C MET A 12 4.84 -4.75 -1.09
N VAL A 13 4.69 -3.43 -1.09
CA VAL A 13 5.24 -2.54 -0.06
C VAL A 13 4.13 -2.03 0.84
N VAL A 14 4.40 -1.96 2.14
CA VAL A 14 3.41 -1.58 3.16
C VAL A 14 4.08 -0.61 4.14
N GLY A 15 3.44 0.53 4.42
CA GLY A 15 3.96 1.51 5.36
C GLY A 15 2.87 2.29 6.07
N ASP A 16 3.13 2.68 7.31
CA ASP A 16 2.32 3.70 7.98
C ASP A 16 2.55 5.07 7.35
N MET A 17 1.51 5.89 7.38
CA MET A 17 1.51 7.20 6.74
C MET A 17 0.65 8.19 7.51
N TYR A 18 1.14 9.42 7.59
CA TYR A 18 0.35 10.61 7.93
C TYR A 18 0.31 11.53 6.71
N PHE A 19 -0.88 12.06 6.41
CA PHE A 19 -1.17 12.77 5.18
C PHE A 19 -1.98 14.04 5.45
N ILE A 20 -1.59 15.14 4.83
CA ILE A 20 -2.37 16.37 4.75
C ILE A 20 -2.48 16.71 3.27
N ASP A 21 -3.71 16.65 2.75
CA ASP A 21 -4.04 17.06 1.40
C ASP A 21 -4.13 18.60 1.35
N PRO A 22 -3.33 19.29 0.52
CA PRO A 22 -3.48 20.74 0.35
C PRO A 22 -4.72 21.13 -0.45
N ASP A 23 -5.35 20.18 -1.16
CA ASP A 23 -6.56 20.38 -1.96
C ASP A 23 -7.60 19.27 -1.67
N PRO A 24 -8.12 19.21 -0.44
CA PRO A 24 -8.98 18.11 -0.01
C PRO A 24 -10.31 18.13 -0.75
N LEU A 25 -10.85 16.93 -0.98
CA LEU A 25 -12.26 16.79 -1.38
C LEU A 25 -13.17 17.24 -0.25
N GLU A 26 -14.39 17.67 -0.60
CA GLU A 26 -15.41 18.03 0.40
C GLU A 26 -15.61 16.90 1.41
N GLY A 27 -15.51 17.27 2.69
CA GLY A 27 -15.58 16.36 3.80
C GLY A 27 -14.30 15.57 4.06
N GLN A 28 -13.15 15.84 3.42
CA GLN A 28 -11.83 15.21 3.68
C GLN A 28 -10.76 16.22 4.09
N GLU A 29 -11.16 17.35 4.67
CA GLU A 29 -10.29 18.48 5.01
C GLU A 29 -9.36 18.21 6.20
N THR A 30 -9.73 17.24 7.03
CA THR A 30 -8.93 16.82 8.18
C THR A 30 -7.73 16.01 7.71
N PRO A 31 -6.56 16.14 8.38
CA PRO A 31 -5.45 15.22 8.16
C PRO A 31 -5.89 13.76 8.27
N GLU A 32 -5.22 12.90 7.52
CA GLU A 32 -5.46 11.46 7.47
C GLU A 32 -4.26 10.72 8.05
N ARG A 33 -4.49 9.59 8.72
CA ARG A 33 -3.44 8.67 9.13
C ARG A 33 -3.86 7.22 8.96
N GLY A 34 -2.91 6.33 8.74
CA GLY A 34 -3.17 4.90 8.65
C GLY A 34 -2.06 4.16 7.91
N VAL A 35 -2.44 3.18 7.10
CA VAL A 35 -1.49 2.30 6.39
C VAL A 35 -1.75 2.33 4.89
N ARG A 36 -0.69 2.53 4.12
CA ARG A 36 -0.67 2.43 2.66
C ARG A 36 -0.03 1.11 2.24
N LEU A 37 -0.62 0.49 1.23
CA LEU A 37 -0.09 -0.68 0.55
C LEU A 37 0.03 -0.38 -0.93
N GLU A 38 1.11 -0.81 -1.56
CA GLU A 38 1.25 -0.76 -3.01
C GLU A 38 1.77 -2.08 -3.55
N LEU A 39 1.04 -2.63 -4.52
CA LEU A 39 1.55 -3.68 -5.38
C LEU A 39 2.36 -3.02 -6.51
N ARG A 40 3.61 -3.46 -6.67
CA ARG A 40 4.57 -2.90 -7.61
C ARG A 40 5.23 -4.02 -8.42
N LEU A 41 5.65 -3.68 -9.64
CA LEU A 41 6.61 -4.50 -10.36
C LEU A 41 7.99 -4.35 -9.72
N VAL A 42 8.73 -5.46 -9.70
CA VAL A 42 10.05 -5.55 -9.08
C VAL A 42 11.09 -5.79 -10.14
N ASP A 43 12.13 -4.96 -10.14
CA ASP A 43 13.30 -5.12 -10.98
C ASP A 43 14.46 -5.66 -10.13
N ARG A 44 15.14 -6.68 -10.64
CA ARG A 44 16.35 -7.24 -10.06
C ARG A 44 17.51 -6.99 -11.01
N ASP A 45 18.51 -6.24 -10.55
CA ASP A 45 19.68 -5.90 -11.37
C ASP A 45 20.75 -7.00 -11.33
N GLU A 46 21.86 -6.77 -12.04
CA GLU A 46 23.08 -7.57 -11.90
C GLU A 46 23.77 -7.30 -10.55
N PRO A 47 24.44 -8.32 -9.97
CA PRO A 47 25.27 -8.13 -8.78
C PRO A 47 26.32 -7.03 -8.99
N GLN A 48 26.46 -6.14 -8.01
CA GLN A 48 27.38 -5.01 -8.11
C GLN A 48 28.80 -5.40 -7.66
N GLY A 49 29.51 -6.18 -8.49
CA GLY A 49 30.93 -6.52 -8.28
C GLY A 49 31.20 -8.02 -8.28
N SER A 50 31.85 -8.52 -7.22
CA SER A 50 32.24 -9.93 -7.12
C SER A 50 31.04 -10.87 -6.97
N ILE A 51 31.28 -12.18 -7.02
CA ILE A 51 30.26 -13.21 -6.78
C ILE A 51 29.57 -13.13 -5.40
N TYR A 52 30.17 -12.40 -4.44
CA TYR A 52 29.61 -12.17 -3.10
C TYR A 52 28.88 -10.84 -2.97
N ALA A 53 28.80 -10.06 -4.05
CA ALA A 53 28.14 -8.76 -4.04
C ALA A 53 26.63 -8.92 -3.88
N GLY A 54 26.02 -7.96 -3.18
CA GLY A 54 24.57 -7.83 -3.13
C GLY A 54 24.01 -7.53 -4.52
N VAL A 55 22.76 -7.94 -4.72
CA VAL A 55 21.99 -7.62 -5.91
C VAL A 55 21.03 -6.48 -5.58
N PRO A 56 21.07 -5.35 -6.31
CA PRO A 56 20.06 -4.31 -6.18
C PRO A 56 18.67 -4.85 -6.54
N ILE A 57 17.68 -4.52 -5.72
CA ILE A 57 16.28 -4.89 -5.92
C ILE A 57 15.47 -3.60 -5.82
N THR A 58 14.71 -3.30 -6.88
CA THR A 58 13.90 -2.08 -6.99
C THR A 58 12.43 -2.44 -7.00
N PHE A 59 11.68 -1.92 -6.02
CA PHE A 59 10.21 -1.91 -6.07
C PHE A 59 9.75 -0.72 -6.91
N GLY A 60 9.71 -0.94 -8.22
CA GLY A 60 9.51 0.06 -9.26
C GLY A 60 8.04 0.43 -9.47
N ARG A 61 7.55 0.25 -10.70
CA ARG A 61 6.25 0.74 -11.17
C ARG A 61 5.09 0.25 -10.28
N PRO A 62 4.32 1.13 -9.63
CA PRO A 62 3.11 0.75 -8.91
C PRO A 62 1.97 0.42 -9.88
N VAL A 63 1.18 -0.59 -9.53
CA VAL A 63 0.05 -1.07 -10.35
C VAL A 63 -1.26 -1.02 -9.59
N TRP A 64 -1.23 -1.16 -8.26
CA TRP A 64 -2.40 -1.08 -7.40
C TRP A 64 -2.00 -0.52 -6.03
N ARG A 65 -2.85 0.35 -5.46
CA ARG A 65 -2.64 0.92 -4.13
C ARG A 65 -3.88 0.79 -3.28
N VAL A 66 -3.71 0.55 -2.00
CA VAL A 66 -4.76 0.59 -0.98
C VAL A 66 -4.33 1.54 0.12
N ASP A 67 -5.22 2.46 0.46
CA ASP A 67 -5.04 3.45 1.51
C ASP A 67 -6.04 3.14 2.61
N LEU A 68 -5.58 2.52 3.69
CA LEU A 68 -6.37 2.21 4.88
C LEU A 68 -6.22 3.36 5.87
N PHE A 69 -6.90 4.46 5.59
CA PHE A 69 -6.78 5.70 6.35
C PHE A 69 -8.06 6.04 7.12
N GLY A 70 -7.89 6.81 8.18
CA GLY A 70 -8.97 7.52 8.86
C GLY A 70 -8.60 8.96 9.16
N SER A 71 -9.63 9.77 9.39
CA SER A 71 -9.45 11.13 9.88
C SER A 71 -8.71 11.15 11.22
N THR A 72 -7.81 12.12 11.40
CA THR A 72 -7.16 12.34 12.69
C THR A 72 -8.09 12.86 13.79
N GLU A 73 -9.30 13.29 13.44
CA GLU A 73 -10.33 13.74 14.38
C GLU A 73 -11.31 12.63 14.76
N SER A 74 -11.33 11.52 14.02
CA SER A 74 -12.11 10.33 14.34
C SER A 74 -11.45 9.52 15.47
N PRO A 75 -12.21 8.68 16.20
CA PRO A 75 -11.63 7.80 17.22
C PRO A 75 -10.47 6.97 16.65
N PRO A 76 -9.36 6.77 17.39
CA PRO A 76 -8.23 6.00 16.89
C PRO A 76 -8.62 4.61 16.38
N GLY A 77 -8.10 4.25 15.21
CA GLY A 77 -8.43 2.99 14.54
C GLY A 77 -9.68 3.02 13.67
N THR A 78 -10.40 4.15 13.63
CA THR A 78 -11.45 4.39 12.61
C THR A 78 -10.78 4.52 11.24
N LEU A 79 -11.33 3.87 10.22
CA LEU A 79 -10.81 3.86 8.85
C LEU A 79 -11.85 4.42 7.85
N ASP A 80 -12.43 5.56 8.21
CA ASP A 80 -13.49 6.25 7.48
C ASP A 80 -13.05 6.93 6.17
N ARG A 81 -11.75 6.84 5.83
CA ARG A 81 -11.17 7.28 4.56
C ARG A 81 -10.60 6.13 3.75
N ALA A 82 -10.87 4.88 4.12
CA ALA A 82 -10.31 3.73 3.42
C ALA A 82 -10.76 3.69 1.94
N HIS A 83 -9.79 3.62 1.04
CA HIS A 83 -10.02 3.56 -0.40
C HIS A 83 -8.90 2.79 -1.10
N HIS A 84 -9.08 2.54 -2.39
CA HIS A 84 -8.00 1.99 -3.21
C HIS A 84 -7.91 2.71 -4.56
N HIS A 85 -6.77 2.54 -5.22
CA HIS A 85 -6.49 3.05 -6.55
C HIS A 85 -6.30 1.84 -7.47
N PRO A 86 -7.31 1.47 -8.27
CA PRO A 86 -7.27 0.24 -9.06
C PRO A 86 -6.27 0.30 -10.21
N ARG A 87 -5.77 1.48 -10.57
CA ARG A 87 -4.85 1.73 -11.69
C ARG A 87 -3.90 2.87 -11.38
N PHE A 88 -2.80 2.91 -12.14
CA PHE A 88 -1.80 3.97 -12.14
C PHE A 88 -1.52 4.48 -13.56
N ASN A 89 -1.11 5.73 -13.68
CA ASN A 89 -0.47 6.29 -14.86
C ASN A 89 0.97 6.68 -14.48
N GLY A 90 1.93 5.82 -14.83
CA GLY A 90 3.30 5.94 -14.31
C GLY A 90 3.31 5.78 -12.79
N TRP A 91 3.70 6.85 -12.08
CA TRP A 91 3.72 6.90 -10.61
C TRP A 91 2.45 7.52 -10.00
N GLU A 92 1.58 8.09 -10.82
CA GLU A 92 0.38 8.76 -10.35
C GLU A 92 -0.79 7.79 -10.21
N PRO A 93 -1.43 7.71 -9.04
CA PRO A 93 -2.59 6.86 -8.85
C PRO A 93 -3.81 7.39 -9.64
N SER A 94 -4.71 6.50 -10.01
CA SER A 94 -6.07 6.89 -10.45
C SER A 94 -6.86 7.59 -9.34
N ARG A 95 -8.08 8.06 -9.61
CA ARG A 95 -8.94 8.65 -8.56
C ARG A 95 -9.20 7.68 -7.40
N ARG A 96 -9.48 8.23 -6.21
CA ARG A 96 -9.89 7.44 -5.02
C ARG A 96 -11.12 6.60 -5.37
N HIS A 97 -11.06 5.29 -5.08
CA HIS A 97 -12.18 4.38 -5.25
C HIS A 97 -12.62 3.84 -3.89
N PHE A 98 -13.76 4.33 -3.41
CA PHE A 98 -14.37 3.92 -2.15
C PHE A 98 -15.31 2.74 -2.40
N VAL A 99 -15.15 1.66 -1.62
CA VAL A 99 -16.05 0.51 -1.64
C VAL A 99 -16.51 0.20 -0.21
N PRO A 100 -17.80 -0.02 0.03
CA PRO A 100 -18.33 -0.21 1.39
C PRO A 100 -17.64 -1.32 2.18
N GLU A 101 -17.24 -2.39 1.49
CA GLU A 101 -16.60 -3.56 2.08
C GLU A 101 -15.22 -3.23 2.67
N LEU A 102 -14.49 -2.32 2.03
CA LEU A 102 -13.16 -1.90 2.48
C LEU A 102 -13.24 -1.08 3.76
N SER A 103 -14.23 -0.22 3.90
CA SER A 103 -14.45 0.53 5.15
C SER A 103 -15.03 -0.35 6.26
N ALA A 104 -15.82 -1.37 5.92
CA ALA A 104 -16.48 -2.25 6.89
C ALA A 104 -15.52 -3.29 7.50
N ASP A 105 -14.72 -3.96 6.67
CA ASP A 105 -13.71 -4.93 7.11
C ASP A 105 -12.49 -4.91 6.17
N PRO A 106 -11.56 -3.96 6.39
CA PRO A 106 -10.45 -3.73 5.47
C PRO A 106 -9.48 -4.92 5.38
N LEU A 107 -9.30 -5.67 6.48
CA LEU A 107 -8.37 -6.80 6.51
C LEU A 107 -8.95 -8.00 5.76
N SER A 108 -10.24 -8.31 5.96
CA SER A 108 -10.90 -9.37 5.18
C SER A 108 -11.02 -8.98 3.71
N TRP A 109 -11.32 -7.72 3.40
CA TRP A 109 -11.35 -7.22 2.02
C TRP A 109 -9.99 -7.37 1.35
N LEU A 110 -8.90 -6.97 2.02
CA LEU A 110 -7.54 -7.10 1.51
C LEU A 110 -7.19 -8.58 1.28
N ALA A 111 -7.48 -9.46 2.24
CA ALA A 111 -7.27 -10.90 2.08
C ALA A 111 -7.99 -11.44 0.85
N GLY A 112 -9.24 -11.00 0.60
CA GLY A 112 -9.99 -11.36 -0.59
C GLY A 112 -9.36 -10.89 -1.90
N GLN A 113 -8.80 -9.67 -1.93
CA GLN A 113 -8.07 -9.19 -3.12
C GLN A 113 -6.79 -9.99 -3.36
N LEU A 114 -6.03 -10.30 -2.30
CA LEU A 114 -4.78 -11.05 -2.40
C LEU A 114 -4.98 -12.53 -2.72
N ALA A 115 -6.16 -13.09 -2.46
CA ALA A 115 -6.51 -14.46 -2.84
C ALA A 115 -6.67 -14.64 -4.36
N ASP A 116 -6.92 -13.56 -5.12
CA ASP A 116 -6.97 -13.56 -6.59
C ASP A 116 -6.11 -12.43 -7.20
N PRO A 117 -4.76 -12.59 -7.19
CA PRO A 117 -3.86 -11.60 -7.79
C PRO A 117 -4.09 -11.38 -9.27
N ALA A 118 -4.55 -12.39 -10.00
CA ALA A 118 -4.83 -12.29 -11.43
C ALA A 118 -5.93 -11.26 -11.70
N ALA A 119 -7.01 -11.27 -10.91
CA ALA A 119 -8.07 -10.26 -11.02
C ALA A 119 -7.58 -8.85 -10.69
N VAL A 120 -6.70 -8.70 -9.69
CA VAL A 120 -6.10 -7.40 -9.33
C VAL A 120 -5.24 -6.86 -10.48
N LEU A 121 -4.37 -7.68 -11.05
CA LEU A 121 -3.47 -7.32 -12.16
C LEU A 121 -4.24 -6.99 -13.44
N ALA A 122 -5.24 -7.80 -13.78
CA ALA A 122 -6.11 -7.55 -14.94
C ALA A 122 -6.87 -6.21 -14.79
N ARG A 123 -7.39 -5.91 -13.59
CA ARG A 123 -8.04 -4.62 -13.31
C ARG A 123 -7.08 -3.44 -13.40
N ALA A 124 -5.83 -3.64 -12.98
CA ALA A 124 -4.74 -2.67 -13.09
C ALA A 124 -4.27 -2.44 -14.53
N GLY A 125 -4.62 -3.33 -15.46
CA GLY A 125 -4.20 -3.25 -16.86
C GLY A 125 -2.75 -3.67 -17.06
N VAL A 126 -2.23 -4.54 -16.18
CA VAL A 126 -0.91 -5.16 -16.34
C VAL A 126 -1.01 -6.25 -17.40
N ASP A 127 -0.03 -6.32 -18.30
CA ASP A 127 0.01 -7.37 -19.31
C ASP A 127 0.21 -8.74 -18.62
N PRO A 128 -0.57 -9.79 -18.96
CA PRO A 128 -0.39 -11.12 -18.41
C PRO A 128 1.03 -11.69 -18.52
N ASP A 129 1.82 -11.24 -19.50
CA ASP A 129 3.19 -11.71 -19.72
C ASP A 129 4.22 -10.97 -18.84
N GLU A 130 3.87 -9.85 -18.19
CA GLU A 130 4.76 -9.12 -17.28
C GLU A 130 4.93 -9.81 -15.91
N VAL A 131 3.94 -10.60 -15.49
CA VAL A 131 3.92 -11.24 -14.17
C VAL A 131 3.65 -12.73 -14.28
N SER A 132 4.59 -13.54 -13.82
CA SER A 132 4.49 -15.00 -13.91
C SER A 132 3.35 -15.56 -13.05
N ARG A 133 2.85 -16.76 -13.39
CA ARG A 133 1.90 -17.47 -12.51
C ARG A 133 2.53 -17.83 -11.16
N ALA A 134 3.85 -17.99 -11.11
CA ALA A 134 4.56 -18.28 -9.87
C ALA A 134 4.50 -17.08 -8.92
N ASP A 135 4.66 -15.86 -9.42
CA ASP A 135 4.50 -14.63 -8.63
C ASP A 135 3.07 -14.45 -8.12
N GLN A 136 2.08 -14.69 -8.98
CA GLN A 136 0.67 -14.64 -8.57
C GLN A 136 0.38 -15.67 -7.46
N SER A 137 0.88 -16.89 -7.61
CA SER A 137 0.70 -17.95 -6.60
C SER A 137 1.46 -17.62 -5.31
N GLY A 138 2.66 -17.03 -5.42
CA GLY A 138 3.47 -16.58 -4.29
C GLY A 138 2.78 -15.47 -3.51
N LEU A 139 2.22 -14.47 -4.20
CA LEU A 139 1.46 -13.39 -3.57
C LEU A 139 0.23 -13.93 -2.83
N ALA A 140 -0.53 -14.82 -3.45
CA ALA A 140 -1.68 -15.45 -2.81
C ALA A 140 -1.29 -16.28 -1.59
N ALA A 141 -0.19 -17.03 -1.67
CA ALA A 141 0.33 -17.81 -0.55
C ALA A 141 0.80 -16.94 0.63
N ALA A 142 1.41 -15.78 0.34
CA ALA A 142 1.91 -14.83 1.34
C ALA A 142 0.82 -13.88 1.88
N ALA A 143 -0.42 -13.98 1.40
CA ALA A 143 -1.52 -13.10 1.79
C ALA A 143 -1.74 -13.06 3.32
N PRO A 144 -1.73 -14.19 4.06
CA PRO A 144 -1.88 -14.16 5.53
C PRO A 144 -0.79 -13.34 6.22
N GLU A 145 0.47 -13.46 5.80
CA GLU A 145 1.60 -12.72 6.36
C GLU A 145 1.52 -11.22 6.04
N ILE A 146 1.12 -10.87 4.81
CA ILE A 146 0.90 -9.48 4.38
C ILE A 146 -0.21 -8.84 5.23
N VAL A 147 -1.36 -9.50 5.35
CA VAL A 147 -2.50 -9.02 6.16
C VAL A 147 -2.10 -8.89 7.63
N ALA A 148 -1.33 -9.82 8.17
CA ALA A 148 -0.80 -9.72 9.54
C ALA A 148 0.16 -8.54 9.71
N ALA A 149 1.00 -8.23 8.73
CA ALA A 149 1.87 -7.06 8.76
C ALA A 149 1.07 -5.76 8.73
N VAL A 150 0.06 -5.68 7.87
CA VAL A 150 -0.86 -4.53 7.78
C VAL A 150 -1.59 -4.33 9.10
N LYS A 151 -2.12 -5.40 9.69
CA LYS A 151 -2.77 -5.35 11.00
C LYS A 151 -1.83 -4.79 12.08
N ARG A 152 -0.58 -5.26 12.15
CA ARG A 152 0.40 -4.75 13.12
C ARG A 152 0.67 -3.26 12.94
N LEU A 153 0.77 -2.78 11.71
CA LEU A 153 0.96 -1.36 11.43
C LEU A 153 -0.29 -0.54 11.81
N LEU A 154 -1.50 -1.03 11.48
CA LEU A 154 -2.75 -0.38 11.89
C LEU A 154 -2.89 -0.32 13.42
N ASP A 155 -2.54 -1.40 14.13
CA ASP A 155 -2.50 -1.41 15.59
C ASP A 155 -1.52 -0.34 16.11
N GLY A 156 -0.32 -0.24 15.52
CA GLY A 156 0.65 0.78 15.88
C GLY A 156 0.19 2.23 15.62
N VAL A 157 -0.53 2.47 14.52
CA VAL A 157 -1.13 3.79 14.22
C VAL A 157 -2.25 4.11 15.21
N ARG A 158 -3.14 3.15 15.51
CA ARG A 158 -4.20 3.29 16.51
C ARG A 158 -3.61 3.65 17.88
N ASP A 159 -2.53 2.97 18.26
CA ASP A 159 -1.88 3.14 19.56
C ASP A 159 -0.96 4.39 19.60
N GLY A 160 -0.87 5.14 18.49
CA GLY A 160 -0.12 6.39 18.38
C GLY A 160 1.41 6.21 18.31
N THR A 161 1.90 5.00 18.06
CA THR A 161 3.33 4.67 17.95
C THR A 161 3.88 4.78 16.52
N LEU A 162 2.98 4.86 15.53
CA LEU A 162 3.28 5.00 14.10
C LEU A 162 2.46 6.15 13.48
N ALA A 163 2.82 6.54 12.26
CA ALA A 163 2.26 7.67 11.52
C ALA A 163 2.22 8.98 12.34
N PRO A 164 3.37 9.44 12.89
CA PRO A 164 3.40 10.68 13.66
C PRO A 164 3.07 11.88 12.77
N ALA A 165 2.31 12.81 13.35
CA ALA A 165 2.13 14.12 12.74
C ALA A 165 3.49 14.85 12.62
N PRO A 166 3.65 15.76 11.63
CA PRO A 166 4.82 16.63 11.57
C PRO A 166 5.02 17.42 12.87
N GLU A 167 6.27 17.65 13.28
CA GLU A 167 6.60 18.39 14.51
C GLU A 167 6.11 19.84 14.50
N LYS A 168 5.90 20.41 13.30
CA LYS A 168 5.43 21.79 13.09
C LYS A 168 4.19 21.77 12.18
N PRO A 169 3.24 22.71 12.37
CA PRO A 169 2.13 22.88 11.44
C PRO A 169 2.62 23.17 10.03
N VAL A 170 2.08 22.45 9.05
CA VAL A 170 2.39 22.58 7.62
C VAL A 170 1.10 22.53 6.81
N ALA A 171 1.10 23.19 5.64
CA ALA A 171 -0.06 23.21 4.74
C ALA A 171 -0.25 21.90 3.96
N ALA A 172 0.81 21.10 3.83
CA ALA A 172 0.77 19.79 3.20
C ALA A 172 1.80 18.89 3.88
N ALA A 173 1.48 17.59 3.99
CA ALA A 173 2.39 16.61 4.56
C ALA A 173 2.17 15.23 3.94
N ARG A 174 3.27 14.53 3.73
CA ARG A 174 3.32 13.09 3.54
C ARG A 174 4.49 12.59 4.35
N THR A 175 4.22 12.03 5.53
CA THR A 175 5.24 11.43 6.39
C THR A 175 5.05 9.91 6.39
N GLY A 176 6.15 9.18 6.31
CA GLY A 176 6.16 7.74 6.07
C GLY A 176 7.07 7.38 4.90
N TRP A 177 7.11 6.10 4.56
CA TRP A 177 7.90 5.60 3.43
C TRP A 177 7.17 5.70 2.08
N LEU A 178 5.85 5.83 2.09
CA LEU A 178 4.95 5.79 0.92
C LEU A 178 4.08 7.06 0.82
#